data_AF-A0AB37HI53-F1
#
_entry.id   AF-A0AB37HI53-F1
#
_cell.length_a   1.000
_cell.length_b   1.000
_cell.length_c   1.000
_cell.angle_alpha   90.00
_cell.angle_beta   90.00
_cell.angle_gamma   90.00
#
_symmetry.space_group_name_H-M   'P 1'
#
loop_
_entity.id
_entity.type
_entity.pdbx_description
1 polymer ?
#
loop_
_entity_poly.entity_id
_entity_poly.type
_entity_poly.pdbx_seq_one_letter_code
_entity_poly.pdbx_strand_id
1 'polypeptide(L)'
;MIHSALKSVHIPCRMEILEKNGVKFLFDGAHNILEMKTLKKNIDLLGLPISTVILSISSNKDIARMLQAIEITDATYIITPHPFLERNISRREIEEAFQTFETNNYMYNPNLEDTIKSIYENTKGNTFILVTGSLYLVGYVKSILFPD
;
A
#
# COMPACT_ATOMS: atom_id res chain seq x y z
N MET A 1 13.73 -15.25 -28.59
CA MET A 1 13.38 -15.93 -27.32
C MET A 1 13.59 -15.04 -26.09
N ILE A 2 14.79 -14.50 -25.83
CA ILE A 2 15.06 -13.65 -24.64
C ILE A 2 14.17 -12.39 -24.58
N HIS A 3 14.08 -11.61 -25.67
CA HIS A 3 13.24 -10.40 -25.71
C HIS A 3 11.75 -10.69 -25.46
N SER A 4 11.23 -11.79 -26.02
CA SER A 4 9.83 -12.18 -25.82
C SER A 4 9.54 -12.56 -24.37
N ALA A 5 10.47 -13.30 -23.74
CA ALA A 5 10.36 -13.65 -22.33
C ALA A 5 10.40 -12.42 -21.42
N LEU A 6 11.32 -11.48 -21.66
CA LEU A 6 11.38 -10.24 -20.86
C LEU A 6 10.12 -9.37 -20.97
N LYS A 7 9.43 -9.41 -22.12
CA LYS A 7 8.14 -8.71 -22.30
C LYS A 7 6.97 -9.40 -21.59
N SER A 8 7.05 -10.70 -21.33
CA SER A 8 5.97 -11.49 -20.74
C SER A 8 6.13 -11.77 -19.25
N VAL A 9 7.29 -11.46 -18.66
CA VAL A 9 7.52 -11.65 -17.23
C VAL A 9 6.58 -10.75 -16.44
N HIS A 10 5.78 -11.37 -15.60
CA HIS A 10 4.96 -10.73 -14.58
C HIS A 10 5.40 -11.26 -13.21
N ILE A 11 5.63 -10.36 -12.26
CA ILE A 11 5.95 -10.74 -10.88
C ILE A 11 4.82 -10.20 -10.00
N PRO A 12 3.96 -11.08 -9.45
CA PRO A 12 2.92 -10.66 -8.53
C PRO A 12 3.48 -9.85 -7.36
N CYS A 13 2.74 -8.85 -6.92
CA CYS A 13 3.08 -8.02 -5.76
C CYS A 13 4.40 -7.22 -5.92
N ARG A 14 4.81 -6.92 -7.17
CA ARG A 14 5.97 -6.08 -7.49
C ARG A 14 5.61 -5.10 -8.59
N MET A 15 5.30 -3.86 -8.21
CA MET A 15 4.75 -2.83 -9.11
C MET A 15 3.58 -3.36 -9.98
N GLU A 16 2.76 -4.25 -9.43
CA GLU A 16 1.69 -4.92 -10.16
C GLU A 16 0.46 -4.00 -10.19
N ILE A 17 0.06 -3.60 -11.40
CA ILE A 17 -1.13 -2.77 -11.61
C ILE A 17 -2.29 -3.67 -12.05
N LEU A 18 -3.41 -3.57 -11.33
CA LEU A 18 -4.66 -4.26 -11.66
C LEU A 18 -5.83 -3.29 -11.57
N GLU A 19 -6.91 -3.58 -12.29
CA GLU A 19 -8.14 -2.78 -12.27
C GLU A 19 -9.35 -3.68 -12.03
N LYS A 20 -10.25 -3.25 -11.14
CA LYS A 20 -11.53 -3.92 -10.91
C LYS A 20 -12.62 -2.88 -10.71
N ASN A 21 -13.74 -3.04 -11.41
CA ASN A 21 -14.90 -2.13 -11.33
C ASN A 21 -14.52 -0.64 -11.50
N GLY A 22 -13.59 -0.34 -12.41
CA GLY A 22 -13.12 1.03 -12.67
C GLY A 22 -12.16 1.61 -11.63
N VAL A 23 -11.80 0.86 -10.60
CA VAL A 23 -10.81 1.26 -9.58
C VAL A 23 -9.46 0.60 -9.88
N LYS A 24 -8.41 1.41 -9.92
CA LYS A 24 -7.04 0.97 -10.19
C LYS A 24 -6.27 0.75 -8.90
N PHE A 25 -5.59 -0.38 -8.82
CA PHE A 25 -4.77 -0.78 -7.69
C PHE A 25 -3.31 -0.92 -8.14
N LEU A 26 -2.39 -0.46 -7.30
CA LEU A 26 -0.97 -0.74 -7.38
C LEU A 26 -0.60 -1.65 -6.20
N PHE A 27 -0.16 -2.87 -6.50
CA PHE A 27 0.25 -3.85 -5.51
C PHE A 27 1.76 -3.98 -5.48
N ASP A 28 2.36 -3.67 -4.32
CA ASP A 28 3.79 -3.87 -4.11
C ASP A 28 4.09 -4.30 -2.68
N GLY A 29 4.80 -5.41 -2.51
CA GLY A 29 5.15 -5.97 -1.21
C GLY A 29 6.33 -5.31 -0.49
N ALA A 30 6.69 -4.06 -0.82
CA ALA A 30 7.69 -3.30 -0.09
C ALA A 30 7.38 -3.28 1.43
N HIS A 31 8.36 -3.65 2.25
CA HIS A 31 8.18 -3.80 3.71
C HIS A 31 9.43 -3.38 4.51
N ASN A 32 10.36 -2.69 3.85
CA ASN A 32 11.50 -2.04 4.48
C ASN A 32 11.78 -0.68 3.82
N ILE A 33 12.63 0.13 4.46
CA ILE A 33 12.90 1.53 4.04
C ILE A 33 13.45 1.60 2.61
N LEU A 34 14.34 0.68 2.21
CA LEU A 34 14.94 0.70 0.87
C LEU A 34 13.92 0.35 -0.22
N GLU A 35 13.09 -0.65 0.04
CA GLU A 35 12.00 -1.05 -0.85
C GLU A 35 10.96 0.07 -0.98
N MET A 36 10.58 0.71 0.12
CA MET A 36 9.66 1.85 0.11
C MET A 36 10.19 3.02 -0.73
N LYS A 37 11.47 3.37 -0.57
CA LYS A 37 12.12 4.40 -1.40
C LYS A 37 12.13 4.03 -2.88
N THR A 38 12.35 2.75 -3.19
CA THR A 38 12.37 2.24 -4.56
C THR A 38 10.97 2.30 -5.18
N LEU A 39 9.96 1.88 -4.42
CA LEU A 39 8.55 1.97 -4.79
C LEU A 39 8.14 3.41 -5.04
N LYS A 40 8.46 4.33 -4.12
CA LYS A 40 8.22 5.78 -4.29
C LYS A 40 8.83 6.32 -5.57
N LYS A 41 10.12 6.04 -5.79
CA LYS A 41 10.82 6.46 -7.01
C LYS A 41 10.11 5.96 -8.28
N ASN A 42 9.64 4.72 -8.29
CA ASN A 42 8.95 4.16 -9.44
C ASN A 42 7.57 4.80 -9.65
N ILE A 43 6.82 5.05 -8.57
CA ILE A 43 5.54 5.79 -8.60
C ILE A 43 5.76 7.17 -9.23
N ASP A 44 6.79 7.90 -8.79
CA ASP A 44 7.12 9.23 -9.31
C ASP A 44 7.52 9.20 -10.78
N LEU A 45 8.40 8.26 -11.15
CA LEU A 45 8.92 8.12 -12.51
C LEU A 45 7.79 7.83 -13.51
N LEU A 46 6.80 7.05 -13.09
CA LEU A 46 5.64 6.70 -13.89
C LEU A 46 4.52 7.76 -13.81
N GLY A 47 4.64 8.74 -12.91
CA GLY A 47 3.62 9.76 -12.68
C GLY A 47 2.28 9.18 -12.22
N LEU A 48 2.30 8.13 -11.38
CA LEU A 48 1.07 7.46 -10.93
C LEU A 48 0.35 8.32 -9.87
N PRO A 49 -0.90 8.76 -10.13
CA PRO A 49 -1.65 9.58 -9.18
C PRO A 49 -2.24 8.71 -8.06
N ILE A 50 -1.44 8.42 -7.03
CA ILE A 50 -1.88 7.65 -5.86
C ILE A 50 -2.76 8.54 -4.97
N SER A 51 -4.02 8.16 -4.74
CA SER A 51 -4.93 8.89 -3.85
C SER A 51 -5.08 8.24 -2.46
N THR A 52 -4.76 6.94 -2.36
CA THR A 52 -4.92 6.18 -1.12
C THR A 52 -3.80 5.17 -0.98
N VAL A 53 -3.27 5.05 0.23
CA VAL A 53 -2.22 4.07 0.58
C VAL A 53 -2.77 3.17 1.68
N ILE A 54 -3.05 1.91 1.35
CA ILE A 54 -3.34 0.86 2.34
C ILE A 54 -2.03 0.23 2.77
N LEU A 55 -1.76 0.29 4.07
CA LEU A 55 -0.46 -0.04 4.63
C LEU A 55 -0.61 -0.96 5.85
N SER A 56 0.27 -1.95 5.94
CA SER A 56 0.47 -2.74 7.16
C SER A 56 1.98 -2.84 7.40
N ILE A 57 2.45 -2.42 8.57
CA ILE A 57 3.87 -2.47 8.94
C ILE A 57 3.99 -3.35 10.19
N SER A 58 5.06 -4.14 10.28
CA SER A 58 5.35 -4.95 11.47
C SER A 58 5.93 -4.10 12.61
N SER A 59 5.61 -4.43 13.85
CA SER A 59 6.09 -3.76 15.07
C SER A 59 7.61 -3.69 15.24
N ASN A 60 8.36 -4.58 14.57
CA ASN A 60 9.83 -4.58 14.59
C ASN A 60 10.47 -3.59 13.60
N LYS A 61 9.68 -2.73 12.94
CA LYS A 61 10.15 -1.77 11.93
C LYS A 61 10.06 -0.34 12.42
N ASP A 62 10.87 0.53 11.82
CA ASP A 62 10.79 1.97 12.01
C ASP A 62 9.69 2.56 11.11
N ILE A 63 8.49 2.66 11.67
CA ILE A 63 7.28 3.09 10.94
C ILE A 63 7.43 4.51 10.43
N ALA A 64 7.94 5.43 11.25
CA ALA A 64 8.11 6.83 10.88
C ALA A 64 9.04 6.96 9.66
N ARG A 65 10.18 6.26 9.66
CA ARG A 65 11.08 6.24 8.50
C ARG A 65 10.49 5.54 7.28
N MET A 66 9.65 4.53 7.48
CA MET A 66 8.95 3.86 6.38
C MET A 66 7.89 4.77 5.74
N LEU A 67 7.12 5.52 6.54
CA LEU A 67 6.17 6.53 6.06
C LEU A 67 6.88 7.63 5.27
N GLN A 68 7.96 8.19 5.82
CA GLN A 68 8.80 9.17 5.12
C GLN A 68 9.39 8.62 3.80
N ALA A 69 9.73 7.32 3.77
CA ALA A 69 10.31 6.70 2.59
C ALA A 69 9.31 6.53 1.43
N ILE A 70 8.01 6.38 1.73
CA ILE A 70 6.95 6.18 0.74
C ILE A 70 6.10 7.42 0.49
N GLU A 71 6.36 8.53 1.20
CA GLU A 71 5.56 9.74 1.26
C GLU A 71 4.89 10.13 -0.08
N ILE A 72 3.59 9.93 -0.18
CA ILE A 72 2.75 10.43 -1.26
C ILE A 72 2.00 11.67 -0.78
N THR A 73 2.21 12.79 -1.47
CA THR A 73 1.51 14.06 -1.24
C THR A 73 0.00 13.88 -1.43
N ASP A 74 -0.79 14.48 -0.54
CA ASP A 74 -2.27 14.48 -0.55
C ASP A 74 -2.98 13.12 -0.46
N ALA A 75 -2.24 12.01 -0.38
CA ALA A 75 -2.85 10.69 -0.23
C ALA A 75 -3.42 10.47 1.17
N THR A 76 -4.53 9.74 1.24
CA THR A 76 -5.06 9.22 2.51
C THR A 76 -4.37 7.90 2.85
N TYR A 77 -3.84 7.79 4.06
CA TYR A 77 -3.20 6.57 4.56
C TYR A 77 -4.18 5.74 5.39
N ILE A 78 -4.37 4.48 5.03
CA ILE A 78 -5.21 3.54 5.78
C ILE A 78 -4.29 2.48 6.37
N ILE A 79 -4.11 2.54 7.69
CA ILE A 79 -3.30 1.57 8.43
C ILE A 79 -4.17 0.39 8.83
N THR A 80 -3.66 -0.81 8.57
CA THR A 80 -4.34 -2.07 8.83
C THR A 80 -3.43 -2.95 9.70
N PRO A 81 -3.99 -3.74 10.62
CA PRO A 81 -3.20 -4.62 11.48
C PRO A 81 -2.46 -5.67 10.64
N HIS A 82 -1.33 -6.14 11.15
CA HIS A 82 -0.67 -7.32 10.62
C HIS A 82 -1.55 -8.55 10.91
N PRO A 83 -1.57 -9.58 10.04
CA PRO A 83 -2.27 -10.84 10.34
C PRO A 83 -1.71 -11.60 11.56
N PHE A 84 -0.54 -11.21 12.06
CA PHE A 84 0.08 -11.82 13.23
C PHE A 84 0.03 -10.81 14.36
N LEU A 85 -0.70 -11.14 15.43
CA LEU A 85 -0.99 -10.22 16.52
C LEU A 85 0.29 -9.69 17.19
N GLU A 86 1.32 -10.53 17.34
CA GLU A 86 2.62 -10.16 17.89
C GLU A 86 3.41 -9.18 17.04
N ARG A 87 3.02 -9.01 15.77
CA ARG A 87 3.60 -8.03 14.84
C ARG A 87 2.77 -6.77 14.70
N ASN A 88 1.65 -6.66 15.41
CA ASN A 88 0.82 -5.47 15.37
C ASN A 88 1.51 -4.29 16.05
N ILE A 89 1.33 -3.14 15.43
CA ILE A 89 1.74 -1.85 15.97
C ILE A 89 0.61 -1.35 16.86
N SER A 90 0.95 -0.75 18.00
CA SER A 90 -0.05 -0.11 18.85
C SER A 90 -0.62 1.17 18.23
N ARG A 91 -1.83 1.54 18.63
CA ARG A 91 -2.46 2.80 18.21
C ARG A 91 -1.58 4.02 18.49
N ARG A 92 -0.90 4.02 19.65
CA ARG A 92 0.00 5.08 20.07
C ARG A 92 1.21 5.22 19.12
N GLU A 93 1.85 4.11 18.76
CA GLU A 93 2.99 4.12 17.83
C GLU A 93 2.59 4.62 16.44
N ILE A 94 1.37 4.28 15.97
CA ILE A 94 0.83 4.81 14.72
C ILE A 94 0.68 6.33 14.83
N GLU A 95 0.07 6.83 15.90
CA GLU A 95 -0.14 8.27 16.13
C GLU A 95 1.18 9.05 16.21
N GLU A 96 2.16 8.55 16.96
CA GLU A 96 3.50 9.13 17.06
C GLU A 96 4.22 9.16 15.69
N ALA A 97 4.07 8.11 14.90
CA ALA A 97 4.65 8.05 13.56
C ALA A 97 3.99 9.05 12.60
N PHE A 98 2.66 9.21 12.65
CA PHE A 98 1.95 10.18 11.81
C PHE A 98 2.17 11.63 12.25
N GLN A 99 2.38 11.87 13.55
CA GLN A 99 2.79 13.17 14.05
C GLN A 99 4.19 13.55 13.50
N THR A 100 5.12 12.60 13.49
CA THR A 100 6.47 12.77 12.91
C THR A 100 6.43 12.94 11.38
N PHE A 101 5.43 12.33 10.74
CA PHE A 101 5.20 12.43 9.30
C PHE A 101 4.39 13.68 8.90
N GLU A 102 4.01 14.52 9.86
CA GLU A 102 3.35 15.82 9.65
C GLU A 102 2.07 15.75 8.80
N THR A 103 1.31 14.65 8.89
CA THR A 103 0.02 14.50 8.22
C THR A 103 -1.07 14.01 9.15
N ASN A 104 -2.26 14.58 8.97
CA ASN A 104 -3.49 14.15 9.64
C ASN A 104 -4.40 13.33 8.71
N ASN A 105 -4.01 13.12 7.46
CA ASN A 105 -4.80 12.38 6.48
C ASN A 105 -4.56 10.87 6.59
N TYR A 106 -4.85 10.31 7.77
CA TYR A 106 -4.72 8.89 8.01
C TYR A 106 -5.86 8.36 8.87
N MET A 107 -6.07 7.05 8.78
CA MET A 107 -6.97 6.32 9.65
C MET A 107 -6.44 4.93 9.94
N TYR A 108 -6.78 4.39 11.11
CA TYR A 108 -6.56 3.00 11.44
C TYR A 108 -7.87 2.24 11.26
N ASN A 109 -7.89 1.25 10.37
CA ASN A 109 -9.04 0.39 10.14
C ASN A 109 -8.65 -1.09 10.32
N PRO A 110 -9.15 -1.78 11.37
CA PRO A 110 -8.87 -3.19 11.58
C PRO A 110 -9.62 -4.11 10.62
N ASN A 111 -10.70 -3.64 10.00
CA ASN A 111 -11.48 -4.41 9.03
C ASN A 111 -11.10 -4.04 7.60
N LEU A 112 -10.35 -4.94 6.95
CA LEU A 112 -9.90 -4.73 5.59
C LEU A 112 -11.04 -4.83 4.56
N GLU A 113 -12.06 -5.63 4.82
CA GLU A 113 -13.21 -5.76 3.92
C GLU A 113 -14.02 -4.45 3.88
N ASP A 114 -14.24 -3.82 5.03
CA ASP A 114 -14.86 -2.50 5.13
C ASP A 114 -14.00 -1.43 4.42
N THR A 115 -12.68 -1.52 4.58
CA THR A 115 -11.73 -0.65 3.86
C THR A 115 -11.90 -0.80 2.36
N ILE A 116 -11.86 -2.03 1.83
CA ILE A 116 -12.04 -2.32 0.41
C ILE A 116 -13.40 -1.84 -0.11
N LYS A 117 -14.47 -2.00 0.66
CA LYS A 117 -15.79 -1.50 0.28
C LYS A 117 -15.82 0.03 0.18
N SER A 118 -15.30 0.72 1.19
CA SER A 118 -15.25 2.19 1.23
C SER A 118 -14.45 2.78 0.07
N ILE A 119 -13.44 2.05 -0.42
CA ILE A 119 -12.63 2.43 -1.56
C ILE A 119 -13.47 2.61 -2.82
N TYR A 120 -14.40 1.71 -3.11
CA TYR A 120 -15.27 1.80 -4.28
C TYR A 120 -16.26 2.96 -4.19
N GLU A 121 -16.65 3.36 -2.99
CA GLU A 121 -17.58 4.46 -2.75
C GLU A 121 -16.89 5.83 -2.85
N ASN A 122 -15.62 5.91 -2.49
CA ASN A 122 -14.90 7.18 -2.33
C ASN A 122 -13.86 7.46 -3.42
N THR A 123 -13.39 6.45 -4.15
CA THR A 123 -12.41 6.65 -5.22
C THR A 123 -13.08 7.32 -6.41
N LYS A 124 -12.58 8.48 -6.82
CA LYS A 124 -13.08 9.25 -7.95
C LYS A 124 -11.95 9.59 -8.91
N GLY A 125 -12.29 9.62 -10.20
CA GLY A 125 -11.34 9.98 -11.24
C GLY A 125 -10.34 8.88 -11.56
N ASN A 126 -9.26 9.25 -12.23
CA ASN A 126 -8.23 8.32 -12.72
C ASN A 126 -7.07 8.22 -11.72
N THR A 127 -7.36 7.85 -10.47
CA THR A 127 -6.38 7.68 -9.39
C THR A 127 -6.09 6.21 -9.09
N PHE A 128 -5.04 5.96 -8.32
CA PHE A 128 -4.60 4.63 -7.92
C PHE A 128 -4.68 4.46 -6.40
N ILE A 129 -4.93 3.23 -5.99
CA ILE A 129 -4.86 2.78 -4.61
C ILE A 129 -3.62 1.92 -4.48
N LEU A 130 -2.66 2.39 -3.69
CA LEU A 130 -1.46 1.64 -3.36
C LEU A 130 -1.77 0.68 -2.20
N VAL A 131 -1.41 -0.59 -2.35
CA VAL A 131 -1.44 -1.58 -1.29
C VAL A 131 -0.02 -2.08 -1.05
N THR A 132 0.52 -1.83 0.14
CA THR A 132 1.93 -2.10 0.44
C THR A 132 2.23 -2.30 1.94
N GLY A 133 3.51 -2.40 2.32
CA GLY A 133 3.97 -2.56 3.70
C GLY A 133 4.16 -4.01 4.13
N SER A 134 3.45 -4.95 3.50
CA SER A 134 3.56 -6.37 3.79
C SER A 134 3.09 -7.21 2.62
N LEU A 135 3.85 -8.26 2.27
CA LEU A 135 3.41 -9.28 1.31
C LEU A 135 2.12 -9.99 1.76
N TYR A 136 1.90 -10.13 3.07
CA TYR A 136 0.67 -10.72 3.59
C TYR A 136 -0.54 -9.83 3.32
N LEU A 137 -0.43 -8.52 3.55
CA LEU A 137 -1.50 -7.58 3.24
C LEU A 137 -1.82 -7.62 1.75
N VAL A 138 -0.78 -7.49 0.90
CA VAL A 138 -0.95 -7.48 -0.54
C VAL A 138 -1.63 -8.76 -1.03
N GLY A 139 -1.17 -9.92 -0.56
CA GLY A 139 -1.76 -11.21 -0.91
C GLY A 139 -3.22 -11.32 -0.48
N TYR A 140 -3.56 -10.86 0.73
CA TYR A 140 -4.92 -10.93 1.26
C TYR A 140 -5.89 -9.97 0.56
N VAL A 141 -5.48 -8.71 0.28
CA VAL A 141 -6.30 -7.80 -0.53
C VAL A 141 -6.54 -8.40 -1.92
N LYS A 142 -5.49 -8.99 -2.53
CA LYS A 142 -5.62 -9.65 -3.82
C LYS A 142 -6.56 -10.84 -3.77
N SER A 143 -6.55 -11.69 -2.74
CA SER A 143 -7.47 -12.83 -2.68
C SER A 143 -8.94 -12.42 -2.56
N ILE A 144 -9.22 -11.23 -2.00
CA ILE A 144 -10.58 -10.66 -1.94
C ILE A 144 -10.98 -10.04 -3.29
N LEU A 145 -10.07 -9.29 -3.91
CA LEU A 145 -10.37 -8.50 -5.10
C LEU A 145 -10.20 -9.29 -6.41
N PHE A 146 -9.19 -10.14 -6.51
CA PHE A 146 -8.81 -10.86 -7.71
C PHE A 146 -8.62 -12.34 -7.35
N PRO A 147 -9.71 -13.04 -6.96
CA PRO A 147 -9.63 -14.47 -6.73
C PRO A 147 -9.25 -15.19 -8.03
N ASP A 148 -8.42 -16.22 -7.91
CA ASP A 148 -8.02 -17.10 -9.02
C ASP A 148 -9.22 -17.83 -9.64
#